data_AF-A0A0K8UJG7-F1
#
_entry.id   AF-A0A0K8UJG7-F1
#
_cell.length_a   1.000
_cell.length_b   1.000
_cell.length_c   1.000
_cell.angle_alpha   90.00
_cell.angle_beta   90.00
_cell.angle_gamma   90.00
#
_symmetry.space_group_name_H-M   'P 1'
#
loop_
_entity.id
_entity.type
_entity.pdbx_description
1 polymer ?
#
loop_
_entity_poly.entity_id
_entity_poly.type
_entity_poly.pdbx_seq_one_letter_code
_entity_poly.pdbx_strand_id
1 'polypeptide(L)'
;MPPNNEYTITAPLPEIELRQLIHDTYGDDESTAMLTQELMVYLAMFIRTEPQLFHEMLRLRVGLIIQVMAKELSRTLNCDGEAASEHLLNLSPFEMKNLLYHILSGKEFAVS
;
A
#
# COMPACT_ATOMS: atom_id res chain seq x y z
N MET A 1 6.65 3.42 20.95
CA MET A 1 5.26 3.08 20.61
C MET A 1 5.11 3.17 19.11
N PRO A 2 4.28 2.33 18.47
CA PRO A 2 3.80 2.63 17.12
C PRO A 2 3.18 4.03 17.13
N PRO A 3 3.22 4.80 16.02
CA PRO A 3 2.44 6.04 15.92
C PRO A 3 0.97 5.73 16.26
N ASN A 4 0.25 6.70 16.83
CA ASN A 4 -1.05 6.50 17.49
C ASN A 4 -2.13 5.78 16.65
N ASN A 5 -1.94 5.64 15.34
CA ASN A 5 -2.88 5.00 14.41
C ASN A 5 -2.30 3.73 13.73
N GLU A 6 -1.22 3.11 14.22
CA GLU A 6 -0.73 1.83 13.67
C GLU A 6 -1.37 0.65 14.42
N TYR A 7 -2.19 -0.14 13.73
CA TYR A 7 -2.77 -1.38 14.25
C TYR A 7 -2.07 -2.61 13.65
N THR A 8 -1.73 -3.59 14.50
CA THR A 8 -1.08 -4.83 14.06
C THR A 8 -2.09 -5.98 14.01
N ILE A 9 -2.28 -6.56 12.83
CA ILE A 9 -3.09 -7.76 12.63
C ILE A 9 -2.19 -8.98 12.79
N THR A 10 -2.34 -9.73 13.89
CA THR A 10 -1.54 -10.93 14.20
C THR A 10 -2.24 -12.24 13.83
N ALA A 11 -3.53 -12.18 13.53
CA ALA A 11 -4.36 -13.31 13.12
C ALA A 11 -5.33 -12.84 12.02
N PRO A 12 -5.78 -13.73 11.12
CA PRO A 12 -6.75 -13.37 10.10
C PRO A 12 -8.04 -12.85 10.75
N LEU A 13 -8.53 -11.71 10.27
CA LEU A 13 -9.78 -11.09 10.71
C LEU A 13 -10.89 -11.35 9.69
N PRO A 14 -12.16 -11.43 10.11
CA PRO A 14 -13.31 -11.39 9.23
C PRO A 14 -13.35 -10.10 8.40
N GLU A 15 -13.96 -10.15 7.21
CA GLU A 15 -14.07 -9.01 6.30
C GLU A 15 -14.66 -7.76 6.97
N ILE A 16 -15.73 -7.94 7.75
CA ILE A 16 -16.44 -6.84 8.43
C ILE A 16 -15.54 -6.17 9.47
N GLU A 17 -14.87 -6.97 10.31
CA GLU A 17 -13.96 -6.47 11.34
C GLU A 17 -12.76 -5.77 10.73
N LEU A 18 -12.21 -6.32 9.64
CA LEU A 18 -11.10 -5.71 8.92
C LEU A 18 -11.50 -4.36 8.31
N ARG A 19 -12.69 -4.28 7.70
CA ARG A 19 -13.20 -3.04 7.10
C ARG A 19 -13.44 -1.96 8.15
N GLN A 20 -14.03 -2.34 9.29
CA GLN A 20 -14.23 -1.44 10.43
C GLN A 20 -12.89 -0.95 10.98
N LEU A 21 -11.94 -1.86 11.19
CA LEU A 21 -10.60 -1.53 11.66
C LEU A 21 -9.91 -0.50 10.75
N ILE A 22 -9.99 -0.68 9.43
CA ILE A 22 -9.42 0.28 8.47
C ILE A 22 -10.11 1.63 8.61
N HIS A 23 -11.45 1.66 8.64
CA HIS A 23 -12.20 2.90 8.81
C HIS A 23 -11.85 3.63 10.12
N ASP A 24 -11.81 2.92 11.25
CA ASP A 24 -11.46 3.48 12.56
C ASP A 24 -10.02 4.01 12.60
N THR A 25 -9.11 3.39 11.84
CA THR A 25 -7.70 3.80 11.77
C THR A 25 -7.51 5.13 11.02
N TYR A 26 -8.28 5.34 9.94
CA TYR A 26 -8.17 6.52 9.08
C TYR A 26 -9.20 7.62 9.41
N GLY A 27 -10.25 7.31 10.17
CA GLY A 27 -11.28 8.27 10.59
C GLY A 27 -11.99 8.90 9.39
N ASP A 28 -11.86 10.23 9.27
CA ASP A 28 -12.49 11.03 8.21
C ASP A 28 -11.77 10.93 6.83
N ASP A 29 -10.60 10.30 6.75
CA ASP A 29 -9.89 10.10 5.47
C ASP A 29 -10.37 8.82 4.76
N GLU A 30 -11.59 8.90 4.22
CA GLU A 30 -12.22 7.79 3.48
C GLU A 30 -11.41 7.37 2.24
N SER A 31 -10.71 8.32 1.61
CA SER A 31 -9.94 8.06 0.39
C SER A 31 -8.74 7.15 0.68
N THR A 32 -7.97 7.45 1.73
CA THR A 32 -6.84 6.61 2.16
C THR A 32 -7.32 5.27 2.74
N ALA A 33 -8.50 5.24 3.37
CA ALA A 33 -9.12 4.01 3.83
C ALA A 33 -9.47 3.07 2.66
N MET A 34 -10.06 3.59 1.58
CA MET A 34 -10.36 2.83 0.37
C MET A 34 -9.08 2.32 -0.31
N LEU A 35 -8.09 3.20 -0.47
CA LEU A 35 -6.78 2.83 -1.01
C LEU A 35 -6.13 1.68 -0.21
N THR A 36 -6.20 1.74 1.12
CA THR A 36 -5.66 0.68 1.99
C THR A 36 -6.36 -0.66 1.73
N GLN A 37 -7.69 -0.65 1.57
CA GLN A 37 -8.43 -1.87 1.26
C GLN A 37 -7.99 -2.46 -0.10
N GLU A 38 -7.89 -1.64 -1.13
CA GLU A 38 -7.44 -2.08 -2.45
C GLU A 38 -6.03 -2.66 -2.42
N LEU A 39 -5.09 -1.98 -1.76
CA LEU A 39 -3.72 -2.47 -1.60
C LEU A 39 -3.67 -3.79 -0.82
N MET A 40 -4.48 -3.95 0.24
CA MET A 40 -4.56 -5.21 0.98
C MET A 40 -5.06 -6.36 0.10
N VAL A 41 -6.03 -6.11 -0.78
CA VAL A 41 -6.51 -7.13 -1.74
C VAL A 41 -5.39 -7.52 -2.71
N TYR A 42 -4.64 -6.56 -3.26
CA TYR A 42 -3.52 -6.85 -4.14
C TYR A 42 -2.38 -7.58 -3.43
N LEU A 43 -2.03 -7.17 -2.21
CA LEU A 43 -1.05 -7.87 -1.38
C LEU A 43 -1.47 -9.32 -1.15
N ALA A 44 -2.73 -9.56 -0.77
CA ALA A 44 -3.26 -10.91 -0.58
C ALA A 44 -3.26 -11.74 -1.88
N MET A 45 -3.47 -11.10 -3.03
CA MET A 45 -3.33 -11.75 -4.33
C MET A 45 -1.86 -12.13 -4.58
N PHE A 46 -0.92 -11.20 -4.44
CA PHE A 46 0.50 -11.42 -4.71
C PHE A 46 1.13 -12.45 -3.77
N ILE A 47 0.75 -12.48 -2.49
CA ILE A 47 1.22 -13.51 -1.56
C ILE A 47 0.86 -14.92 -2.06
N ARG A 48 -0.30 -15.06 -2.72
CA ARG A 48 -0.76 -16.35 -3.26
C ARG A 48 -0.17 -16.68 -4.62
N THR A 49 -0.02 -15.70 -5.50
CA THR A 49 0.42 -15.92 -6.89
C THR A 49 1.93 -15.86 -7.05
N GLU A 50 2.62 -15.01 -6.28
CA GLU A 50 4.05 -14.72 -6.39
C GLU A 50 4.68 -14.56 -4.98
N PRO A 51 4.71 -15.63 -4.16
CA PRO A 51 5.21 -15.57 -2.78
C PRO A 51 6.68 -15.13 -2.68
N GLN A 52 7.45 -15.30 -3.76
CA GLN A 52 8.84 -14.84 -3.87
C GLN A 52 9.02 -13.32 -3.68
N LEU A 53 8.00 -12.50 -3.96
CA LEU A 53 8.04 -11.05 -3.71
C LEU A 53 8.12 -10.71 -2.21
N PHE A 54 7.75 -11.66 -1.36
CA PHE A 54 7.69 -11.50 0.10
C PHE A 54 8.77 -12.31 0.80
N HIS A 55 9.78 -12.79 0.08
CA HIS A 55 10.88 -13.52 0.69
C HIS A 55 11.57 -12.63 1.74
N GLU A 56 11.78 -13.16 2.94
CA GLU A 56 12.36 -12.43 4.09
C GLU A 56 11.49 -11.29 4.67
N MET A 57 10.29 -11.05 4.13
CA MET A 57 9.33 -10.11 4.70
C MET A 57 8.55 -10.76 5.86
N LEU A 58 8.88 -10.37 7.09
CA LEU A 58 8.19 -10.89 8.29
C LEU A 58 6.86 -10.18 8.57
N ARG A 59 6.72 -8.92 8.17
CA ARG A 59 5.56 -8.06 8.42
C ARG A 59 5.39 -7.06 7.28
N LEU A 60 4.13 -6.75 6.95
CA LEU A 60 3.77 -5.74 5.95
C LEU A 60 3.21 -4.50 6.64
N ARG A 61 3.71 -3.32 6.23
CA ARG A 61 3.24 -2.01 6.72
C ARG A 61 2.64 -1.22 5.58
N VAL A 62 1.32 -1.25 5.46
CA VAL A 62 0.61 -0.63 4.32
C VAL A 62 0.87 0.88 4.24
N GLY A 63 0.92 1.60 5.37
CA GLY A 63 1.23 3.03 5.37
C GLY A 63 2.61 3.36 4.77
N LEU A 64 3.64 2.55 5.05
CA LEU A 64 4.96 2.74 4.44
C LEU A 64 4.94 2.40 2.94
N ILE A 65 4.19 1.37 2.55
CA ILE A 65 4.01 0.99 1.14
C ILE A 65 3.38 2.16 0.36
N ILE A 66 2.31 2.76 0.88
CA ILE A 66 1.65 3.93 0.29
C ILE A 66 2.64 5.09 0.14
N GLN A 67 3.43 5.39 1.18
CA GLN A 67 4.44 6.45 1.13
C GLN A 67 5.51 6.20 0.06
N VAL A 68 5.99 4.96 -0.06
CA VAL A 68 6.97 4.58 -1.09
C VAL A 68 6.34 4.68 -2.49
N MET A 69 5.09 4.24 -2.67
CA MET A 69 4.37 4.37 -3.94
C MET A 69 4.19 5.84 -4.34
N ALA A 70 3.76 6.71 -3.41
CA ALA A 70 3.62 8.14 -3.68
C ALA A 70 4.97 8.79 -4.04
N LYS A 71 6.04 8.42 -3.35
CA LYS A 71 7.40 8.91 -3.65
C LYS A 71 7.88 8.45 -5.04
N GLU A 72 7.60 7.21 -5.43
CA GLU A 72 7.97 6.68 -6.74
C GLU A 72 7.14 7.32 -7.86
N LEU A 73 5.86 7.58 -7.60
CA LEU A 73 4.99 8.28 -8.52
C LEU A 73 5.43 9.74 -8.71
N SER A 74 5.81 10.43 -7.62
CA SER A 74 6.38 11.78 -7.66
C SER A 74 7.63 11.86 -8.54
N ARG A 75 8.53 10.87 -8.43
CA ARG A 75 9.73 10.77 -9.29
C ARG A 75 9.37 10.53 -10.75
N THR A 76 8.42 9.64 -11.01
CA THR A 76 7.99 9.27 -12.37
C THR A 76 7.29 10.43 -13.09
N LEU A 77 6.44 11.17 -12.38
CA LEU A 77 5.67 12.29 -12.92
C LEU A 77 6.36 13.65 -12.76
N ASN A 78 7.54 13.67 -12.11
CA ASN A 78 8.30 14.88 -11.78
C ASN A 78 7.43 15.96 -11.10
N CYS A 79 6.59 15.54 -10.15
CA CYS A 79 5.65 16.37 -9.40
C CYS A 79 5.95 16.33 -7.89
N ASP A 80 5.43 17.29 -7.13
CA ASP A 80 5.59 17.34 -5.67
C ASP A 80 4.82 16.20 -4.97
N GLY A 81 5.23 15.86 -3.74
CA GLY A 81 4.70 14.71 -3.01
C GLY A 81 3.19 14.78 -2.76
N GLU A 82 2.62 15.97 -2.58
CA GLU A 82 1.17 16.17 -2.38
C GLU A 82 0.38 15.87 -3.66
N ALA A 83 0.85 16.38 -4.81
CA ALA A 83 0.28 16.09 -6.11
C ALA A 83 0.39 14.59 -6.47
N ALA A 84 1.49 13.94 -6.07
CA ALA A 84 1.65 12.50 -6.26
C ALA A 84 0.65 11.69 -5.41
N SER A 85 0.37 12.08 -4.17
CA SER A 85 -0.66 11.44 -3.35
C SER A 85 -2.05 11.57 -3.98
N GLU A 86 -2.40 12.74 -4.51
CA GLU A 86 -3.67 12.93 -5.23
C GLU A 86 -3.73 12.09 -6.51
N HIS A 87 -2.64 12.03 -7.28
CA HIS A 87 -2.57 11.16 -8.45
C HIS A 87 -2.69 9.68 -8.09
N LEU A 88 -2.10 9.25 -6.97
CA LEU A 88 -2.17 7.87 -6.51
C LEU A 88 -3.61 7.44 -6.20
N LEU A 89 -4.43 8.34 -5.64
CA LEU A 89 -5.86 8.11 -5.42
C LEU A 89 -6.67 8.08 -6.74
N ASN A 90 -6.15 8.68 -7.80
CA ASN A 90 -6.79 8.74 -9.12
C ASN A 90 -6.27 7.67 -10.11
N LEU A 91 -5.34 6.81 -9.70
CA LEU A 91 -4.82 5.74 -10.55
C LEU A 91 -5.90 4.70 -10.84
N SER A 92 -5.87 4.13 -12.05
CA SER A 92 -6.70 2.97 -12.33
C SER A 92 -6.24 1.75 -11.52
N PRO A 93 -7.14 0.77 -11.26
CA PRO A 93 -6.81 -0.46 -10.54
C PRO A 93 -5.60 -1.21 -11.14
N PHE A 94 -5.45 -1.14 -12.46
CA PHE A 94 -4.32 -1.76 -13.16
C PHE A 94 -2.99 -1.03 -12.90
N GLU A 95 -2.99 0.30 -12.96
CA GLU A 95 -1.81 1.12 -12.69
C GLU A 95 -1.36 0.97 -11.24
N MET A 96 -2.30 1.01 -10.30
CA MET A 96 -2.02 0.83 -8.88
C MET A 96 -1.39 -0.55 -8.61
N LYS A 97 -1.95 -1.61 -9.20
CA LYS A 97 -1.41 -2.97 -9.10
C LYS A 97 0.02 -3.04 -9.65
N ASN A 98 0.28 -2.43 -10.81
CA ASN A 98 1.62 -2.44 -11.42
C ASN A 98 2.64 -1.65 -10.61
N LEU A 99 2.24 -0.49 -10.07
CA LEU A 99 3.10 0.30 -9.19
C LEU A 99 3.44 -0.48 -7.92
N LEU A 100 2.44 -1.10 -7.27
CA LEU A 100 2.65 -1.94 -6.10
C LEU A 100 3.58 -3.12 -6.41
N TYR A 101 3.37 -3.80 -7.53
CA TYR A 101 4.23 -4.89 -7.99
C TYR A 101 5.68 -4.42 -8.18
N HIS A 102 5.87 -3.26 -8.83
CA HIS A 102 7.18 -2.68 -9.05
C HIS A 102 7.92 -2.44 -7.73
N ILE A 103 7.24 -1.81 -6.75
CA ILE A 103 7.78 -1.56 -5.42
C ILE A 103 8.15 -2.87 -4.69
N LEU A 104 7.27 -3.86 -4.68
CA LEU A 104 7.50 -5.14 -3.98
C LEU A 104 8.57 -6.00 -4.67
N SER A 105 8.68 -5.93 -5.99
CA SER A 105 9.65 -6.71 -6.74
C SER A 105 11.10 -6.32 -6.47
N GLY A 106 11.34 -5.24 -5.71
CA GLY A 106 12.69 -4.76 -5.44
C GLY A 106 13.44 -4.39 -6.72
N LYS A 107 12.72 -4.17 -7.84
CA LYS A 107 13.24 -3.50 -9.02
C LYS A 107 13.40 -2.03 -8.68
N GLU A 108 14.26 -1.74 -7.71
CA GLU A 108 15.04 -0.52 -7.80
C GLU A 108 15.62 -0.54 -9.21
N PHE A 109 15.36 0.49 -10.02
CA PHE A 109 16.24 0.75 -11.13
C PHE A 109 17.65 0.64 -10.56
N ALA A 110 18.45 -0.28 -11.09
CA ALA A 110 19.88 -0.27 -10.85
C ALA A 110 20.36 1.13 -11.26
N VAL A 111 20.44 2.04 -10.29
CA VAL A 111 21.20 3.27 -10.41
C VAL A 111 22.64 2.78 -10.42
N SER A 112 23.10 2.46 -11.63
CA SER A 112 24.52 2.36 -11.95
C SER A 112 25.11 3.75 -12.02
#